data_AF-A0A2K5YWA7-F1
#
_entry.id   AF-A0A2K5YWA7-F1
#
_cell.length_a   1.000
_cell.length_b   1.000
_cell.length_c   1.000
_cell.angle_alpha   90.00
_cell.angle_beta   90.00
_cell.angle_gamma   90.00
#
_symmetry.space_group_name_H-M   'P 1'
#
loop_
_entity.id
_entity.type
_entity.pdbx_description
1 polymer ?
#
loop_
_entity_poly.entity_id
_entity_poly.type
_entity_poly.pdbx_seq_one_letter_code
_entity_poly.pdbx_strand_id
1 'polypeptide(L)'
;MEFSIIQYSKFMTLLAMLLQNLKTLHMSLEDSIKWLGEVMAEIGPTHSQKSEDWNIFDVKQANAIIDYLKISLFQHYKLYEFMFFSAREEIVIGTEQVIEVVKSACSPFPNPLEEGISSDIYSTFIEPPTTLDTEMKGLDQEQSPEESQPETDTSNMDPLVGFTIEDVKSVLDQVTDDILISIQTEINEKLQIQEEAFNARIEKLKKA
;
A
#
# COMPACT_ATOMS: atom_id res chain seq x y z
N MET A 1 -14.71 -27.56 21.46
CA MET A 1 -16.12 -27.23 21.19
C MET A 1 -16.33 -27.50 19.71
N GLU A 2 -17.37 -28.24 19.33
CA GLU A 2 -17.66 -28.52 17.93
C GLU A 2 -18.72 -27.54 17.42
N PHE A 3 -18.53 -27.05 16.20
CA PHE A 3 -19.48 -26.18 15.53
C PHE A 3 -19.97 -26.87 14.25
N SER A 4 -21.23 -26.65 13.89
CA SER A 4 -21.75 -27.11 12.60
C SER A 4 -21.20 -26.25 11.44
N ILE A 5 -21.29 -26.77 10.22
CA ILE A 5 -20.90 -26.01 9.00
C ILE A 5 -21.67 -24.69 8.92
N ILE A 6 -22.95 -24.69 9.30
CA ILE A 6 -23.80 -23.50 9.32
C ILE A 6 -23.28 -22.49 10.36
N GLN A 7 -22.89 -22.96 11.55
CA GLN A 7 -22.30 -22.13 12.59
C GLN A 7 -20.97 -21.50 12.16
N TYR A 8 -20.10 -22.26 11.48
CA TYR A 8 -18.88 -21.71 10.90
C TYR A 8 -19.18 -20.64 9.86
N SER A 9 -20.13 -20.89 8.95
CA SER A 9 -20.54 -19.89 7.96
C SER A 9 -21.05 -18.61 8.62
N LYS A 10 -21.87 -18.72 9.66
CA LYS A 10 -22.38 -17.56 10.42
C LYS A 10 -21.28 -16.80 11.13
N PHE A 11 -20.32 -17.50 11.73
CA PHE A 11 -19.14 -16.87 12.32
C PHE A 11 -18.33 -16.09 11.26
N MET A 12 -18.12 -16.67 10.07
CA MET A 12 -17.41 -15.99 8.98
C MET A 12 -18.17 -14.74 8.50
N THR A 13 -19.51 -14.80 8.42
CA THR A 13 -20.34 -13.62 8.13
C THR A 13 -20.17 -12.55 9.19
N LEU A 14 -20.23 -12.91 10.48
CA LEU A 14 -20.02 -11.97 11.59
C LEU A 14 -18.63 -11.30 11.52
N LEU A 15 -17.58 -12.08 11.27
CA LEU A 15 -16.22 -11.56 11.14
C LEU A 15 -16.09 -10.60 9.95
N ALA A 16 -16.69 -10.96 8.81
CA ALA A 16 -16.71 -10.11 7.62
C ALA A 16 -17.43 -8.78 7.90
N MET A 17 -18.56 -8.81 8.60
CA MET A 17 -19.30 -7.61 8.99
C MET A 17 -18.49 -6.72 9.93
N LEU A 18 -17.81 -7.28 10.94
CA LEU A 18 -16.93 -6.52 11.84
C LEU A 18 -15.81 -5.80 11.07
N LEU A 19 -15.11 -6.52 10.19
CA LEU A 19 -14.04 -5.96 9.37
C LEU A 19 -14.57 -4.91 8.37
N GLN A 20 -15.76 -5.13 7.81
CA GLN A 20 -16.40 -4.19 6.91
C GLN A 20 -16.81 -2.92 7.65
N ASN A 21 -17.44 -3.02 8.83
CA ASN A 21 -17.79 -1.88 9.68
C ASN A 21 -16.56 -1.05 10.03
N LEU A 22 -15.45 -1.71 10.38
CA LEU A 22 -14.19 -1.03 10.62
C LEU A 22 -13.71 -0.28 9.36
N LYS A 23 -13.68 -0.93 8.20
CA LYS A 23 -13.22 -0.33 6.94
C LYS A 23 -14.10 0.81 6.45
N THR A 24 -15.42 0.69 6.52
CA THR A 24 -16.35 1.64 5.87
C THR A 24 -16.86 2.71 6.81
N LEU A 25 -17.11 2.38 8.07
CA LEU A 25 -17.68 3.30 9.06
C LEU A 25 -16.62 3.88 9.99
N HIS A 26 -15.37 3.41 9.89
CA HIS A 26 -14.29 3.78 10.82
C HIS A 26 -14.74 3.64 12.28
N MET A 27 -15.50 2.57 12.55
CA MET A 27 -16.13 2.33 13.84
C MET A 27 -15.04 2.24 14.93
N SER A 28 -15.28 2.86 16.08
CA SER A 28 -14.34 2.76 17.20
C SER A 28 -14.35 1.33 17.78
N LEU A 29 -13.34 0.98 18.57
CA LEU A 29 -13.31 -0.31 19.28
C LEU A 29 -14.51 -0.45 20.23
N GLU A 30 -14.86 0.62 20.93
CA GLU A 30 -16.00 0.65 21.85
C GLU A 30 -17.31 0.38 21.11
N ASP A 31 -17.54 1.09 20.01
CA ASP A 31 -18.73 0.92 19.18
C ASP A 31 -18.80 -0.48 18.57
N SER A 32 -17.66 -1.05 18.16
CA SER A 32 -17.59 -2.41 17.61
C SER A 32 -17.92 -3.47 18.65
N ILE A 33 -17.47 -3.31 19.90
CA ILE A 33 -17.81 -4.21 21.00
C ILE A 33 -19.30 -4.09 21.33
N LYS A 34 -19.84 -2.86 21.36
CA LYS A 34 -21.26 -2.61 21.59
C LYS A 34 -22.12 -3.26 20.50
N TRP A 35 -21.76 -3.06 19.23
CA TRP A 35 -22.44 -3.67 18.09
C TRP A 35 -22.40 -5.20 18.15
N LEU A 36 -21.24 -5.79 18.49
CA LEU A 36 -21.14 -7.24 18.69
C LEU A 36 -22.07 -7.71 19.82
N GLY A 37 -22.13 -6.96 20.92
CA GLY A 37 -23.03 -7.21 22.03
C GLY A 37 -24.50 -7.18 21.60
N GLU A 38 -24.90 -6.21 20.77
CA GLU A 38 -26.26 -6.10 20.23
C GLU A 38 -26.60 -7.29 19.31
N VAL A 39 -25.72 -7.64 18.38
CA VAL A 39 -25.90 -8.78 17.46
C VAL A 39 -25.97 -10.12 18.22
N MET A 40 -25.17 -10.26 19.28
CA MET A 40 -25.20 -11.44 20.15
C MET A 40 -26.39 -11.43 21.14
N ALA A 41 -26.97 -10.26 21.44
CA ALA A 41 -28.12 -10.10 22.34
C ALA A 41 -29.48 -10.15 21.61
N GLU A 42 -29.52 -9.98 20.28
CA GLU A 42 -30.68 -10.29 19.42
C GLU A 42 -31.05 -11.79 19.44
N ILE A 43 -30.37 -12.58 20.28
CA ILE A 43 -30.76 -13.90 20.80
C ILE A 43 -31.95 -13.83 21.79
N GLY A 44 -32.41 -12.64 22.19
CA GLY A 44 -33.60 -12.40 23.01
C GLY A 44 -34.78 -11.80 22.22
N PRO A 45 -36.05 -11.97 22.68
CA PRO A 45 -37.21 -11.69 21.86
C PRO A 45 -37.40 -10.18 21.65
N THR A 46 -37.58 -9.80 20.38
CA THR A 46 -38.22 -8.59 19.78
C THR A 46 -37.36 -7.54 19.05
N HIS A 47 -37.73 -7.41 17.77
CA HIS A 47 -37.88 -6.20 16.96
C HIS A 47 -36.64 -5.57 16.28
N SER A 48 -36.28 -6.08 15.10
CA SER A 48 -36.15 -5.25 13.88
C SER A 48 -36.02 -6.13 12.64
N GLN A 49 -36.34 -5.57 11.48
CA GLN A 49 -36.71 -6.27 10.26
C GLN A 49 -35.49 -6.78 9.48
N LYS A 50 -35.49 -8.09 9.14
CA LYS A 50 -34.55 -8.81 8.24
C LYS A 50 -33.17 -9.20 8.80
N SER A 51 -33.03 -9.50 10.09
CA SER A 51 -31.83 -10.17 10.58
C SER A 51 -31.92 -11.68 10.33
N GLU A 52 -30.98 -12.17 9.52
CA GLU A 52 -30.72 -13.58 9.29
C GLU A 52 -30.52 -14.28 10.64
N ASP A 53 -31.45 -15.14 11.09
CA ASP A 53 -31.49 -15.73 12.45
C ASP A 53 -30.09 -15.98 13.06
N TRP A 54 -29.64 -15.08 13.94
CA TRP A 54 -28.36 -15.18 14.68
C TRP A 54 -28.48 -16.13 15.88
N ASN A 55 -29.68 -16.67 16.13
CA ASN A 55 -30.07 -17.62 17.17
C ASN A 55 -29.44 -19.02 17.08
N ILE A 56 -28.37 -19.18 16.29
CA ILE A 56 -27.79 -20.50 15.97
C ILE A 56 -26.70 -20.89 16.99
N PHE A 57 -26.19 -19.93 17.77
CA PHE A 57 -25.17 -20.19 18.79
C PHE A 57 -25.81 -20.35 20.17
N ASP A 58 -25.39 -21.39 20.90
CA ASP A 58 -25.72 -21.48 22.33
C ASP A 58 -24.92 -20.46 23.16
N VAL A 59 -25.29 -20.25 24.42
CA VAL A 59 -24.64 -19.27 25.30
C VAL A 59 -23.13 -19.56 25.49
N LYS A 60 -22.72 -20.83 25.52
CA LYS A 60 -21.30 -21.19 25.68
C LYS A 60 -20.53 -20.92 24.39
N GLN A 61 -21.13 -21.22 23.23
CA GLN A 61 -20.61 -20.95 21.90
C GLN A 61 -20.47 -19.45 21.66
N ALA A 62 -21.49 -18.66 21.99
CA ALA A 62 -21.46 -17.20 21.88
C ALA A 62 -20.34 -16.60 22.74
N ASN A 63 -20.19 -17.05 24.00
CA ASN A 63 -19.09 -16.61 24.85
C ASN A 63 -17.72 -17.01 24.30
N ALA A 64 -17.57 -18.24 23.78
CA ALA A 64 -16.33 -18.68 23.16
C ALA A 64 -15.97 -17.86 21.91
N ILE A 65 -16.96 -17.48 21.10
CA ILE A 65 -16.78 -16.61 19.93
C ILE A 65 -16.36 -15.21 20.38
N ILE A 66 -17.04 -14.63 21.38
CA ILE A 66 -16.71 -13.32 21.93
C ILE A 66 -15.27 -13.32 22.47
N ASP A 67 -14.90 -14.33 23.25
CA ASP A 67 -13.55 -14.43 23.81
C ASP A 67 -12.49 -14.64 22.73
N TYR A 68 -12.80 -15.41 21.68
CA TYR A 68 -11.94 -15.51 20.50
C TYR A 68 -11.76 -14.16 19.80
N LEU A 69 -12.83 -13.40 19.57
CA LEU A 69 -12.78 -12.09 18.93
C LEU A 69 -12.01 -11.07 19.78
N LYS A 70 -12.10 -11.16 21.12
CA LYS A 70 -11.30 -10.33 22.03
C LYS A 70 -9.81 -10.53 21.82
N ILE A 71 -9.32 -11.77 21.83
CA ILE A 71 -7.88 -12.07 21.73
C ILE A 71 -7.32 -11.99 20.30
N SER A 72 -8.19 -12.02 19.29
CA SER A 72 -7.78 -11.97 17.87
C SER A 72 -7.98 -10.57 17.27
N LEU A 73 -9.21 -10.20 16.97
CA LEU A 73 -9.54 -8.97 16.26
C LEU A 73 -9.36 -7.73 17.17
N PHE A 74 -9.97 -7.74 18.35
CA PHE A 74 -10.02 -6.55 19.22
C PHE A 74 -8.70 -6.25 19.91
N GLN A 75 -7.93 -7.27 20.30
CA GLN A 75 -6.58 -7.08 20.83
C GLN A 75 -5.65 -6.36 19.84
N HIS A 76 -5.85 -6.59 18.53
CA HIS A 76 -5.04 -6.00 17.47
C HIS A 76 -5.79 -4.91 16.68
N TYR A 77 -6.82 -4.30 17.26
CA TYR A 77 -7.72 -3.39 16.54
C TYR A 77 -7.00 -2.24 15.83
N LYS A 78 -6.00 -1.65 16.50
CA LYS A 78 -5.16 -0.56 15.93
C LYS A 78 -4.39 -0.99 14.69
N LEU A 79 -3.98 -2.26 14.61
CA LEU A 79 -3.30 -2.81 13.44
C LEU A 79 -4.26 -2.93 12.25
N TYR A 80 -5.50 -3.34 12.50
CA TYR A 80 -6.53 -3.37 11.46
C TYR A 80 -6.93 -1.97 11.01
N GLU A 81 -7.05 -1.01 11.92
CA GLU A 81 -7.24 0.42 11.58
C GLU A 81 -6.09 0.90 10.68
N PHE A 82 -4.84 0.69 11.08
CA PHE A 82 -3.67 1.04 10.27
C PHE A 82 -3.72 0.36 8.89
N MET A 83 -4.05 -0.92 8.82
CA MET A 83 -4.12 -1.65 7.54
C MET A 83 -5.13 -1.04 6.55
N PHE A 84 -6.28 -0.54 7.05
CA PHE A 84 -7.34 0.02 6.21
C PHE A 84 -7.14 1.51 5.88
N PHE A 85 -6.51 2.27 6.77
CA PHE A 85 -6.49 3.73 6.67
C PHE A 85 -5.10 4.33 6.45
N SER A 86 -4.02 3.56 6.61
CA SER A 86 -2.69 4.07 6.30
C SER A 86 -2.49 4.25 4.81
N ALA A 87 -1.99 5.43 4.43
CA ALA A 87 -1.56 5.71 3.07
C ALA A 87 -0.48 4.68 2.69
N ARG A 88 -0.77 3.86 1.67
CA ARG A 88 0.21 2.95 1.10
C ARG A 88 0.90 3.69 -0.03
N GLU A 89 2.23 3.74 0.00
CA GLU A 89 3.01 4.18 -1.15
C GLU A 89 2.86 3.14 -2.26
N GLU A 90 2.09 3.47 -3.29
CA GLU A 90 1.94 2.62 -4.47
C GLU A 90 3.16 2.80 -5.36
N ILE A 91 4.09 1.85 -5.30
CA ILE A 91 5.24 1.81 -6.21
C ILE A 91 4.77 1.18 -7.53
N VAL A 92 4.50 2.02 -8.53
CA VAL A 92 4.19 1.57 -9.90
C VAL A 92 5.50 1.19 -10.59
N ILE A 93 5.79 -0.10 -10.68
CA ILE A 93 6.93 -0.62 -11.44
C ILE A 93 6.47 -0.85 -12.90
N GLY A 94 6.75 0.12 -13.77
CA GLY A 94 6.56 -0.04 -15.21
C GLY A 94 7.58 -1.04 -15.77
N THR A 95 7.11 -2.12 -16.39
CA THR A 95 7.97 -3.03 -17.16
C THR A 95 7.67 -2.85 -18.64
N GLU A 96 8.60 -2.23 -19.38
CA GLU A 96 8.53 -2.16 -20.84
C GLU A 96 9.07 -3.47 -21.42
N GLN A 97 8.21 -4.29 -22.03
CA GLN A 97 8.63 -5.50 -22.74
C GLN A 97 8.81 -5.20 -24.22
N VAL A 98 10.06 -5.15 -24.67
CA VAL A 98 10.41 -5.09 -26.08
C VAL A 98 10.50 -6.52 -26.62
N ILE A 99 9.58 -6.90 -27.52
CA ILE A 99 9.62 -8.20 -28.21
C ILE A 99 10.21 -7.96 -29.60
N GLU A 100 11.40 -8.50 -29.86
CA GLU A 100 11.99 -8.50 -31.20
C GLU A 100 11.27 -9.54 -32.07
N VAL A 101 10.45 -9.05 -33.02
CA VAL A 101 9.71 -9.92 -33.95
C VAL A 101 10.64 -10.30 -35.10
N VAL A 102 10.89 -11.60 -35.27
CA VAL A 102 11.64 -12.14 -36.41
C VAL A 102 10.93 -11.74 -37.71
N LYS A 103 11.69 -11.15 -38.65
CA LYS A 103 11.16 -10.71 -39.96
C LYS A 103 10.39 -11.84 -40.63
N SER A 104 9.15 -11.55 -41.03
CA SER A 104 8.22 -12.51 -41.62
C SER A 104 8.81 -13.16 -42.88
N ALA A 105 8.53 -14.46 -43.05
CA ALA A 105 9.14 -15.41 -43.98
C ALA A 105 8.83 -15.20 -45.47
N CYS A 106 8.96 -13.97 -45.99
CA CYS A 106 8.83 -13.71 -47.43
C CYS A 106 10.07 -14.12 -48.25
N SER A 107 11.19 -14.43 -47.61
CA SER A 107 12.34 -15.08 -48.24
C SER A 107 12.93 -16.14 -47.32
N PRO A 108 13.52 -17.23 -47.86
CA PRO A 108 14.30 -18.14 -47.05
C PRO A 108 15.44 -17.35 -46.41
N PHE A 109 15.53 -17.41 -45.08
CA PHE A 109 16.64 -16.84 -44.32
C PHE A 109 17.51 -18.00 -43.80
N PRO A 110 18.83 -17.99 -44.04
CA PRO A 110 19.57 -17.03 -44.88
C PRO A 110 19.26 -17.21 -46.37
N ASN A 111 19.61 -16.21 -47.19
CA ASN A 111 19.38 -16.25 -48.62
C ASN A 111 20.19 -17.39 -49.29
N PRO A 112 19.78 -17.88 -50.48
CA PRO A 112 20.46 -18.99 -51.14
C PRO A 112 21.96 -18.74 -51.33
N LEU A 113 22.79 -19.66 -50.83
CA LEU A 113 24.26 -19.61 -50.91
C LEU A 113 24.93 -18.44 -50.15
N GLU A 114 24.21 -17.68 -49.33
CA GLU A 114 24.76 -16.54 -48.56
C GLU A 114 25.94 -16.97 -47.66
N GLU A 115 25.83 -18.12 -46.99
CA GLU A 115 26.90 -18.67 -46.13
C GLU A 115 27.85 -19.63 -46.87
N GLY A 116 27.57 -19.96 -48.14
CA GLY A 116 28.22 -21.06 -48.86
C GLY A 116 29.34 -20.64 -49.81
N ILE A 117 29.47 -19.35 -50.11
CA ILE A 117 30.48 -18.79 -51.03
C ILE A 117 31.05 -17.48 -50.47
N SER A 118 32.18 -17.03 -51.03
CA SER A 118 32.77 -15.76 -50.61
C SER A 118 31.89 -14.57 -51.00
N SER A 119 31.88 -13.53 -50.16
CA SER A 119 30.97 -12.39 -50.26
C SER A 119 31.11 -11.61 -51.58
N ASP A 120 32.32 -11.55 -52.13
CA ASP A 120 32.65 -10.95 -53.42
C ASP A 120 31.96 -11.69 -54.58
N ILE A 121 31.97 -13.02 -54.54
CA ILE A 121 31.28 -13.86 -55.53
C ILE A 121 29.77 -13.73 -55.33
N TYR A 122 29.27 -13.82 -54.09
CA TYR A 122 27.85 -13.72 -53.77
C TYR A 122 27.22 -12.42 -54.29
N SER A 123 27.87 -11.28 -54.01
CA SER A 123 27.37 -9.94 -54.38
C SER A 123 27.33 -9.71 -55.90
N THR A 124 28.15 -10.44 -56.65
CA THR A 124 28.20 -10.32 -58.12
C THR A 124 26.99 -10.99 -58.79
N PHE A 125 26.44 -12.04 -58.18
CA PHE A 125 25.43 -12.90 -58.80
C PHE A 125 24.07 -12.90 -58.11
N ILE A 126 23.98 -12.43 -56.85
CA ILE A 126 22.69 -12.31 -56.17
C ILE A 126 21.86 -11.24 -56.88
N GLU A 127 20.61 -11.57 -57.21
CA GLU A 127 19.69 -10.59 -57.76
C GLU A 127 19.37 -9.56 -56.66
N PRO A 128 19.47 -8.24 -56.95
CA PRO A 128 19.00 -7.23 -56.01
C PRO A 128 17.55 -7.56 -55.64
N PRO A 129 17.17 -7.49 -54.35
CA PRO A 129 15.81 -7.81 -53.96
C PRO A 129 14.84 -6.98 -54.80
N THR A 130 13.91 -7.66 -55.49
CA THR A 130 12.85 -6.98 -56.22
C THR A 130 12.17 -6.04 -55.24
N THR A 131 12.19 -4.75 -55.54
CA THR A 131 11.37 -3.74 -54.86
C THR A 131 9.92 -4.12 -55.13
N LEU A 132 9.37 -4.98 -54.27
CA LEU A 132 7.93 -5.08 -54.15
C LEU A 132 7.49 -3.74 -53.56
N ASP A 133 7.06 -2.86 -54.45
CA ASP A 133 6.23 -1.70 -54.16
C ASP A 133 5.00 -2.19 -53.39
N THR A 134 5.13 -2.36 -52.08
CA THR A 134 3.98 -2.33 -51.19
C THR A 134 3.93 -0.92 -50.66
N GLU A 135 3.08 -0.11 -51.29
CA GLU A 135 2.60 1.15 -50.75
C GLU A 135 2.27 0.97 -49.25
N MET A 136 3.12 1.52 -48.38
CA MET A 136 2.63 2.16 -47.18
C MET A 136 3.15 3.58 -47.17
N LYS A 137 2.28 4.45 -47.70
CA LYS A 137 2.33 5.89 -47.63
C LYS A 137 2.61 6.36 -46.19
N GLY A 138 3.59 7.25 -46.08
CA GLY A 138 3.68 8.21 -44.98
C GLY A 138 4.66 7.85 -43.88
N LEU A 139 5.92 8.24 -44.05
CA LEU A 139 6.47 9.40 -43.34
C LEU A 139 7.88 9.66 -43.89
N ASP A 140 8.11 10.94 -44.21
CA ASP A 140 9.35 11.45 -44.78
C ASP A 140 10.58 11.01 -43.95
N GLN A 141 11.46 10.23 -44.57
CA GLN A 141 12.80 10.01 -44.06
C GLN A 141 13.74 10.79 -44.97
N GLU A 142 13.91 12.06 -44.64
CA GLU A 142 14.99 12.88 -45.21
C GLU A 142 16.35 12.25 -44.91
N GLN A 143 17.23 12.37 -45.89
CA GLN A 143 18.56 11.82 -45.92
C GLN A 143 19.44 12.35 -44.77
N SER A 144 20.34 11.47 -44.33
CA SER A 144 21.51 11.70 -43.47
C SER A 144 22.24 13.03 -43.75
N PRO A 145 22.93 13.60 -42.75
CA PRO A 145 24.33 13.23 -42.58
C PRO A 145 24.77 12.99 -41.12
N GLU A 146 25.73 12.08 -40.95
CA GLU A 146 26.70 12.11 -39.85
C GLU A 146 27.24 13.54 -39.66
N GLU A 147 26.90 14.17 -38.53
CA GLU A 147 27.69 15.26 -37.98
C GLU A 147 27.92 14.99 -36.50
N SER A 148 29.12 14.48 -36.22
CA SER A 148 29.83 14.61 -34.95
C SER A 148 29.78 16.05 -34.45
N GLN A 149 29.19 16.32 -33.28
CA GLN A 149 29.57 17.40 -32.35
C GLN A 149 28.81 17.33 -31.01
N PRO A 150 29.29 18.00 -29.95
CA PRO A 150 29.79 17.36 -28.73
C PRO A 150 28.79 17.32 -27.58
N GLU A 151 29.10 16.47 -26.59
CA GLU A 151 28.47 16.43 -25.27
C GLU A 151 28.24 17.85 -24.73
N THR A 152 26.96 18.21 -24.57
CA THR A 152 26.58 19.39 -23.81
C THR A 152 26.14 18.87 -22.45
N ASP A 153 27.04 18.99 -21.46
CA ASP A 153 26.79 18.80 -20.04
C ASP A 153 25.61 19.70 -19.60
N THR A 154 24.40 19.16 -19.60
CA THR A 154 23.36 19.61 -18.70
C THR A 154 23.53 18.83 -17.41
N SER A 155 24.33 19.38 -16.49
CA SER A 155 24.55 18.76 -15.18
C SER A 155 23.21 18.63 -14.45
N ASN A 156 22.65 17.41 -14.44
CA ASN A 156 21.79 16.96 -13.36
C ASN A 156 22.69 16.85 -12.11
N MET A 157 23.00 17.99 -11.50
CA MET A 157 23.62 18.00 -10.19
C MET A 157 22.59 17.43 -9.22
N ASP A 158 22.92 16.28 -8.62
CA ASP A 158 22.14 15.69 -7.55
C ASP A 158 21.93 16.76 -6.45
N PRO A 159 20.69 17.07 -6.05
CA PRO A 159 20.38 18.10 -5.05
C PRO A 159 20.96 17.80 -3.66
N LEU A 160 21.51 16.60 -3.45
CA LEU A 160 22.25 16.21 -2.25
C LEU A 160 23.76 16.45 -2.35
N VAL A 161 24.27 16.89 -3.51
CA VAL A 161 25.68 17.27 -3.71
C VAL A 161 26.00 18.47 -2.83
N GLY A 162 26.77 18.21 -1.77
CA GLY A 162 27.23 19.22 -0.81
C GLY A 162 26.75 19.01 0.61
N PHE A 163 25.78 18.11 0.84
CA PHE A 163 25.42 17.70 2.19
C PHE A 163 26.25 16.50 2.62
N THR A 164 26.91 16.64 3.76
CA THR A 164 27.61 15.55 4.41
C THR A 164 26.68 14.81 5.36
N ILE A 165 27.02 13.57 5.70
CA ILE A 165 26.23 12.80 6.67
C ILE A 165 26.27 13.44 8.07
N GLU A 166 27.31 14.22 8.35
CA GLU A 166 27.46 15.03 9.55
C GLU A 166 26.43 16.16 9.60
N ASP A 167 26.11 16.81 8.48
CA ASP A 167 25.10 17.87 8.42
C ASP A 167 23.72 17.30 8.77
N VAL A 168 23.37 16.13 8.22
CA VAL A 168 22.09 15.46 8.50
C VAL A 168 22.01 15.03 9.97
N LYS A 169 23.10 14.49 10.53
CA LYS A 169 23.15 14.13 11.96
C LYS A 169 23.00 15.35 12.87
N SER A 170 23.67 16.45 12.55
CA SER A 170 23.57 17.67 13.34
C SER A 170 22.15 18.23 13.36
N VAL A 171 21.47 18.23 12.21
CA VAL A 171 20.07 18.68 12.13
C VAL A 171 19.15 17.73 12.91
N LEU A 172 19.38 16.42 12.81
CA LEU A 172 18.58 15.43 13.54
C LEU A 172 18.75 15.55 15.06
N ASP A 173 19.99 15.71 15.54
CA ASP A 173 20.30 15.90 16.95
C ASP A 173 19.62 17.17 17.48
N GLN A 174 19.73 18.28 16.75
CA GLN A 174 19.09 19.54 17.11
C GLN A 174 17.56 19.41 17.19
N VAL A 175 16.92 18.81 16.19
CA VAL A 175 15.46 18.61 16.17
C VAL A 175 15.02 17.70 17.32
N THR A 176 15.82 16.68 17.64
CA THR A 176 15.53 15.76 18.74
C THR A 176 15.60 16.49 20.09
N ASP A 177 16.64 17.28 20.32
CA ASP A 177 16.80 18.07 21.54
C ASP A 177 15.68 19.10 21.70
N ASP A 178 15.34 19.83 20.63
CA ASP A 178 14.26 20.83 20.65
C ASP A 178 12.90 20.21 21.04
N ILE A 179 12.56 19.05 20.46
CA ILE A 179 11.33 18.34 20.78
C ILE A 179 11.36 17.82 22.22
N LEU A 180 12.47 17.23 22.66
CA LEU A 180 12.59 16.66 24.00
C LEU A 180 12.51 17.73 25.08
N ILE A 181 13.18 18.87 24.88
CA ILE A 181 13.13 20.04 25.77
C ILE A 181 11.71 20.60 25.82
N SER A 182 11.03 20.72 24.67
CA SER A 182 9.64 21.18 24.61
C SER A 182 8.71 20.28 25.42
N ILE A 183 8.79 18.96 25.23
CA ILE A 183 7.97 17.98 25.96
C ILE A 183 8.26 18.04 27.46
N GLN A 184 9.54 18.10 27.85
CA GLN A 184 9.94 18.19 29.26
C GLN A 184 9.39 19.45 29.92
N THR A 185 9.43 20.58 29.22
CA THR A 185 8.89 21.85 29.71
C THR A 185 7.37 21.77 29.86
N GLU A 186 6.67 21.23 28.86
CA GLU A 186 5.22 21.08 28.91
C GLU A 186 4.77 20.17 30.06
N ILE A 187 5.44 19.03 30.27
CA ILE A 187 5.13 18.12 31.38
C ILE A 187 5.31 18.82 32.73
N ASN A 188 6.42 19.55 32.91
CA ASN A 188 6.70 20.25 34.15
C ASN A 188 5.67 21.35 34.44
N GLU A 189 5.28 22.12 33.42
CA GLU A 189 4.26 23.16 33.55
C GLU A 189 2.90 22.56 33.91
N LYS A 190 2.48 21.49 33.22
CA LYS A 190 1.22 20.79 33.53
C LYS A 190 1.21 20.22 34.94
N LEU A 191 2.33 19.63 35.37
CA LEU A 191 2.48 19.10 36.72
C LEU A 191 2.36 20.21 37.77
N GLN A 192 3.02 21.34 37.55
CA GLN A 192 2.96 22.49 38.45
C GLN A 192 1.52 23.05 38.56
N ILE A 193 0.83 23.25 37.43
CA ILE A 193 -0.56 23.72 37.43
C ILE A 193 -1.46 22.77 38.23
N GLN A 194 -1.27 21.46 38.04
CA GLN A 194 -2.05 20.44 38.75
C GLN A 194 -1.75 20.43 40.26
N GLU A 195 -0.48 20.56 40.65
CA GLU A 195 -0.07 20.68 42.05
C GLU A 195 -0.69 21.91 42.72
N GLU A 196 -0.63 23.08 42.07
CA GLU A 196 -1.25 24.31 42.56
C GLU A 196 -2.77 24.17 42.72
N ALA A 197 -3.44 23.53 41.76
CA ALA A 197 -4.87 23.27 41.83
C ALA A 197 -5.26 22.35 43.00
N PHE A 198 -4.47 21.30 43.26
CA PHE A 198 -4.68 20.42 44.41
C PHE A 198 -4.40 21.14 45.73
N ASN A 199 -3.29 21.89 45.83
CA ASN A 199 -2.96 22.67 47.02
C ASN A 199 -4.05 23.69 47.34
N ALA A 200 -4.60 24.38 46.33
CA ALA A 200 -5.73 25.29 46.52
C ALA A 200 -6.99 24.57 47.04
N ARG A 201 -7.25 23.34 46.57
CA ARG A 201 -8.38 22.53 47.05
C ARG A 201 -8.18 22.05 48.50
N ILE A 202 -6.95 21.66 48.87
CA ILE A 202 -6.59 21.29 50.23
C ILE A 202 -6.77 22.47 51.18
N GLU A 203 -6.27 23.66 50.81
CA GLU A 203 -6.42 24.87 51.62
C GLU A 203 -7.89 25.29 51.80
N LYS A 204 -8.74 25.10 50.78
CA LYS A 204 -10.20 25.30 50.92
C LYS A 204 -10.82 24.34 51.92
N LEU A 205 -10.43 23.07 51.91
CA LEU A 205 -10.92 22.05 52.85
C LEU A 205 -10.43 22.30 54.28
N LYS A 206 -9.23 22.87 54.47
CA LYS A 206 -8.66 23.19 55.78
C LYS A 206 -9.30 24.43 56.43
N LYS A 207 -9.92 25.31 55.63
CA LYS A 207 -10.60 26.54 56.09
C LYS A 207 -12.11 26.34 56.36
N ALA A 208 -12.67 25.18 56.03
CA ALA A 208 -14.05 24.79 56.33
C ALA A 208 -14.10 24.01 57.65
#